data_AF-A0A5B0FFM2-F1
#
_entry.id   AF-A0A5B0FFM2-F1
#
_cell.length_a   1.000
_cell.length_b   1.000
_cell.length_c   1.000
_cell.angle_alpha   90.00
_cell.angle_beta   90.00
_cell.angle_gamma   90.00
#
_symmetry.space_group_name_H-M   'P 1'
#
loop_
_entity.id
_entity.type
_entity.pdbx_description
1 polymer ?
#
loop_
_entity_poly.entity_id
_entity_poly.type
_entity_poly.pdbx_seq_one_letter_code
_entity_poly.pdbx_strand_id
1 'polypeptide(L)'
;MVWNQQMAGEFEKLYSCCGAKPKIHITGVPRFDTYFEKRPATPSIRQKIVLFASSAPKHFPGQCQIVDDLVEYIGSNDDVLLLVRCHPADNPSIYDQYKAAKNIVIWPPATPGFWKGTSDFPPLDFLKVLSEMMYSCDVCVQVASTMRLDAAACNKPVISIAYDGKYKVPYKRSVRRLYCYSHQIPLNFLRLDYPVFSKEELFCFLDKVLAENYSAPDQRPALRKLVHYTEPRSVDSMVQYMQEWLG
;
A
#
# COMPACT_ATOMS: atom_id res chain seq x y z
N MET A 1 -16.20 7.59 -16.77
CA MET A 1 -15.08 8.20 -16.00
C MET A 1 -14.09 7.10 -15.66
N VAL A 2 -12.78 7.35 -15.84
CA VAL A 2 -11.70 6.37 -15.60
C VAL A 2 -10.51 7.06 -14.90
N TRP A 3 -9.61 6.29 -14.30
CA TRP A 3 -8.56 6.86 -13.45
C TRP A 3 -7.34 7.38 -14.21
N ASN A 4 -7.02 6.80 -15.37
CA ASN A 4 -5.82 7.13 -16.12
C ASN A 4 -5.99 6.74 -17.60
N GLN A 5 -4.99 7.07 -18.41
CA GLN A 5 -4.98 6.79 -19.85
C GLN A 5 -5.00 5.29 -20.16
N GLN A 6 -4.36 4.47 -19.32
CA GLN A 6 -4.35 3.01 -19.52
C GLN A 6 -5.77 2.44 -19.39
N MET A 7 -6.50 2.81 -18.35
CA MET A 7 -7.89 2.38 -18.15
C MET A 7 -8.81 2.91 -19.25
N ALA A 8 -8.55 4.10 -19.81
CA ALA A 8 -9.27 4.59 -20.97
C ALA A 8 -9.09 3.65 -22.17
N GLY A 9 -7.85 3.27 -22.49
CA GLY A 9 -7.56 2.34 -23.59
C GLY A 9 -8.09 0.92 -23.35
N GLU A 10 -8.05 0.43 -22.11
CA GLU A 10 -8.68 -0.84 -21.73
C GLU A 10 -10.20 -0.81 -21.94
N PHE A 11 -10.85 0.29 -21.54
CA PHE A 11 -12.28 0.49 -21.75
C PHE A 11 -12.62 0.49 -23.25
N GLU A 12 -11.94 1.28 -24.06
CA GLU A 12 -12.17 1.32 -25.51
C GLU A 12 -12.02 -0.07 -26.15
N LYS A 13 -10.98 -0.80 -25.76
CA LYS A 13 -10.73 -2.15 -26.29
C LYS A 13 -11.83 -3.13 -25.91
N LEU A 14 -12.23 -3.16 -24.64
CA LEU A 14 -13.24 -4.10 -24.13
C LEU A 14 -14.63 -3.83 -24.72
N TYR A 15 -14.98 -2.56 -24.95
CA TYR A 15 -16.30 -2.16 -25.43
C TYR A 15 -16.35 -1.87 -26.94
N SER A 16 -15.25 -2.06 -27.66
CA SER A 16 -15.18 -1.88 -29.12
C SER A 16 -16.20 -2.73 -29.89
N CYS A 17 -16.57 -3.90 -29.37
CA CYS A 17 -17.56 -4.80 -29.97
C CYS A 17 -19.01 -4.30 -29.86
N CYS A 18 -19.29 -3.33 -29.00
CA CYS A 18 -20.66 -2.83 -28.77
C CYS A 18 -21.08 -1.74 -29.77
N GLY A 19 -20.19 -1.29 -30.67
CA GLY A 19 -20.47 -0.25 -31.68
C GLY A 19 -20.69 1.17 -31.13
N ALA A 20 -20.78 1.33 -29.81
CA ALA A 20 -20.88 2.61 -29.13
C ALA A 20 -19.50 3.30 -29.04
N LYS A 21 -19.46 4.61 -29.27
CA LYS A 21 -18.29 5.46 -28.96
C LYS A 21 -18.50 6.12 -27.60
N PRO A 22 -18.02 5.52 -26.50
CA PRO A 22 -18.25 6.08 -25.17
C PRO A 22 -17.53 7.42 -25.01
N LYS A 23 -18.17 8.39 -24.34
CA LYS A 23 -17.48 9.60 -23.88
C LYS A 23 -16.65 9.24 -22.63
N ILE A 24 -15.34 9.18 -22.79
CA ILE A 24 -14.42 8.83 -21.69
C ILE A 24 -13.82 10.10 -21.10
N HIS A 25 -13.98 10.24 -19.79
CA HIS A 25 -13.36 11.29 -19.00
C HIS A 25 -12.35 10.69 -18.04
N ILE A 26 -11.11 11.17 -18.08
CA ILE A 26 -10.07 10.77 -17.13
C ILE A 26 -10.18 11.70 -15.93
N THR A 27 -10.46 11.15 -14.76
CA THR A 27 -10.74 11.93 -13.53
C THR A 27 -9.74 11.69 -12.42
N GLY A 28 -8.73 10.85 -12.64
CA GLY A 28 -7.85 10.42 -11.55
C GLY A 28 -8.55 9.48 -10.57
N VAL A 29 -7.93 9.31 -9.41
CA VAL A 29 -8.39 8.39 -8.36
C VAL A 29 -8.86 9.23 -7.18
N PRO A 30 -10.18 9.39 -6.96
CA PRO A 30 -10.72 10.23 -5.87
C PRO A 30 -10.08 9.99 -4.50
N ARG A 31 -9.85 8.71 -4.14
CA ARG A 31 -9.23 8.35 -2.85
C ARG A 31 -7.77 8.81 -2.70
N PHE A 32 -7.08 9.19 -3.79
CA PHE A 32 -5.69 9.64 -3.72
C PHE A 32 -5.56 11.12 -3.37
N ASP A 33 -6.63 11.91 -3.50
CA ASP A 33 -6.60 13.33 -3.17
C ASP A 33 -6.12 13.55 -1.72
N THR A 34 -6.49 12.65 -0.78
CA THR A 34 -6.04 12.72 0.62
C THR A 34 -4.51 12.65 0.80
N TYR A 35 -3.79 12.00 -0.13
CA TYR A 35 -2.32 11.95 -0.13
C TYR A 35 -1.67 13.19 -0.74
N PHE A 36 -2.45 14.18 -1.19
CA PHE A 36 -1.95 15.42 -1.75
C PHE A 36 -2.53 16.67 -1.08
N GLU A 37 -3.45 16.48 -0.13
CA GLU A 37 -3.92 17.54 0.77
C GLU A 37 -2.77 18.12 1.60
N LYS A 38 -2.81 19.45 1.82
CA LYS A 38 -1.85 20.12 2.70
C LYS A 38 -2.01 19.60 4.12
N ARG A 39 -0.89 19.20 4.73
CA ARG A 39 -0.85 18.74 6.12
C ARG A 39 -0.03 19.69 6.99
N PRO A 40 -0.44 19.88 8.25
CA PRO A 40 0.44 20.49 9.23
C PRO A 40 1.69 19.63 9.37
N ALA A 41 2.84 20.27 9.62
CA ALA A 41 4.07 19.54 9.88
C ALA A 41 3.84 18.60 11.07
N THR A 42 4.03 17.30 10.86
CA THR A 42 4.04 16.35 11.98
C THR A 42 5.26 16.64 12.83
N PRO A 43 5.12 16.74 14.16
CA PRO A 43 6.29 16.79 15.04
C PRO A 43 7.19 15.60 14.72
N SER A 44 8.50 15.81 14.68
CA SER A 44 9.46 14.72 14.58
C SER A 44 9.31 13.84 15.82
N ILE A 45 8.52 12.77 15.70
CA ILE A 45 8.50 11.70 16.70
C ILE A 45 9.85 10.99 16.57
N ARG A 46 10.49 10.73 17.70
CA ARG A 46 11.87 10.23 17.82
C ARG A 46 12.07 8.81 17.29
N GLN A 47 11.00 8.06 17.04
CA GLN A 47 11.07 6.66 16.61
C GLN A 47 10.85 6.52 15.11
N LYS A 48 11.68 5.68 14.47
CA LYS A 48 11.52 5.28 13.08
C LYS A 48 10.34 4.32 12.95
N ILE A 49 9.49 4.47 11.93
CA ILE A 49 8.29 3.63 11.78
C ILE A 49 8.40 2.77 10.52
N VAL A 50 8.45 1.45 10.70
CA VAL A 50 8.28 0.45 9.65
C VAL A 50 6.81 0.06 9.58
N LEU A 51 6.12 0.43 8.50
CA LEU A 51 4.76 -0.04 8.27
C LEU A 51 4.81 -1.34 7.47
N PHE A 52 4.27 -2.43 8.01
CA PHE A 52 4.02 -3.67 7.26
C PHE A 52 2.55 -3.76 6.87
N ALA A 53 2.25 -3.69 5.58
CA ALA A 53 0.91 -3.90 5.05
C ALA A 53 0.71 -5.37 4.68
N SER A 54 -0.08 -6.08 5.48
CA SER A 54 -0.40 -7.49 5.26
C SER A 54 -1.22 -7.69 3.98
N SER A 55 -1.23 -8.92 3.48
CA SER A 55 -2.03 -9.36 2.34
C SER A 55 -3.30 -10.07 2.79
N ALA A 56 -4.20 -10.36 1.85
CA ALA A 56 -5.28 -11.28 2.14
C ALA A 56 -4.71 -12.69 2.41
N PRO A 57 -5.07 -13.36 3.52
CA PRO A 57 -4.51 -14.67 3.88
C PRO A 57 -4.63 -15.72 2.78
N LYS A 58 -5.69 -15.66 1.96
CA LYS A 58 -5.88 -16.55 0.79
C LYS A 58 -4.74 -16.47 -0.24
N HIS A 59 -4.07 -15.33 -0.35
CA HIS A 59 -3.00 -15.11 -1.32
C HIS A 59 -1.63 -15.42 -0.73
N PHE A 60 -1.43 -15.09 0.56
CA PHE A 60 -0.20 -15.36 1.27
C PHE A 60 -0.46 -15.83 2.72
N PRO A 61 -0.79 -17.12 2.92
CA PRO A 61 -1.10 -17.66 4.25
C PRO A 61 0.08 -17.57 5.23
N GLY A 62 1.31 -17.61 4.72
CA GLY A 62 2.54 -17.62 5.50
C GLY A 62 3.02 -16.25 5.97
N GLN A 63 2.22 -15.19 5.84
CA GLN A 63 2.65 -13.81 6.12
C GLN A 63 3.09 -13.54 7.56
N CYS A 64 2.64 -14.33 8.55
CA CYS A 64 3.13 -14.21 9.92
C CYS A 64 4.65 -14.44 10.02
N GLN A 65 5.25 -15.23 9.13
CA GLN A 65 6.71 -15.40 9.12
C GLN A 65 7.46 -14.12 8.75
N ILE A 66 6.83 -13.25 7.95
CA ILE A 66 7.40 -11.93 7.66
C ILE A 66 7.29 -11.03 8.89
N VAL A 67 6.19 -11.15 9.64
CA VAL A 67 6.07 -10.46 10.92
C VAL A 67 7.10 -10.98 11.93
N ASP A 68 7.38 -12.28 11.97
CA ASP A 68 8.47 -12.85 12.78
C ASP A 68 9.82 -12.21 12.41
N ASP A 69 10.14 -12.11 11.12
CA ASP A 69 11.38 -11.50 10.64
C ASP A 69 11.45 -10.01 11.03
N LEU A 70 10.35 -9.26 10.91
CA LEU A 70 10.28 -7.86 11.30
C LEU A 70 10.34 -7.66 12.82
N VAL A 71 9.76 -8.57 13.60
CA VAL A 71 9.86 -8.57 15.07
C VAL A 71 11.30 -8.83 15.51
N GLU A 72 12.01 -9.73 14.83
CA GLU A 72 13.44 -9.95 15.06
C GLU A 72 14.26 -8.68 14.72
N TYR A 73 13.92 -8.02 13.61
CA TYR A 73 14.58 -6.77 13.21
C TYR A 73 14.44 -5.68 14.28
N ILE A 74 13.21 -5.40 14.75
CA ILE A 74 13.00 -4.37 15.79
C ILE A 74 13.59 -4.80 17.15
N GLY A 75 13.70 -6.10 17.42
CA GLY A 75 14.37 -6.60 18.63
C GLY A 75 15.85 -6.27 18.70
N SER A 76 16.47 -5.93 17.56
CA SER A 76 17.86 -5.45 17.46
C SER A 76 17.95 -3.93 17.25
N ASN A 77 16.82 -3.24 17.11
CA ASN A 77 16.71 -1.81 16.78
C ASN A 77 15.61 -1.14 17.63
N ASP A 78 15.95 -0.81 18.89
CA ASP A 78 15.00 -0.30 19.90
C ASP A 78 14.34 1.05 19.56
N ASP A 79 14.87 1.79 18.60
CA ASP A 79 14.34 3.05 18.08
C ASP A 79 13.34 2.87 16.92
N VAL A 80 13.10 1.63 16.50
CA VAL A 80 12.18 1.28 15.42
C VAL A 80 10.86 0.75 15.98
N LEU A 81 9.76 1.36 15.52
CA LEU A 81 8.39 0.91 15.72
C LEU A 81 7.91 0.12 14.49
N LEU A 82 7.39 -1.09 14.72
CA LEU A 82 6.70 -1.87 13.70
C LEU A 82 5.19 -1.62 13.77
N LEU A 83 4.61 -1.06 12.71
CA LEU A 83 3.17 -0.94 12.51
C LEU A 83 2.67 -2.03 11.56
N VAL A 84 2.06 -3.08 12.10
CA VAL A 84 1.38 -4.13 11.31
C VAL A 84 0.00 -3.64 10.92
N ARG A 85 -0.16 -3.23 9.67
CA ARG A 85 -1.44 -2.87 9.06
C ARG A 85 -2.05 -4.11 8.43
N CYS A 86 -3.11 -4.65 9.01
CA CYS A 86 -3.80 -5.81 8.48
C CYS A 86 -4.64 -5.44 7.25
N HIS A 87 -4.63 -6.31 6.24
CA HIS A 87 -5.57 -6.27 5.13
C HIS A 87 -7.02 -6.36 5.63
N PRO A 88 -8.02 -5.73 4.98
CA PRO A 88 -9.41 -5.80 5.44
C PRO A 88 -9.97 -7.23 5.55
N ALA A 89 -9.48 -8.13 4.70
CA ALA A 89 -9.82 -9.56 4.72
C ALA A 89 -8.88 -10.43 5.59
N ASP A 90 -7.95 -9.82 6.31
CA ASP A 90 -7.08 -10.52 7.26
C ASP A 90 -7.72 -10.57 8.65
N ASN A 91 -7.23 -11.47 9.50
CA ASN A 91 -7.69 -11.58 10.88
C ASN A 91 -6.63 -10.98 11.82
N PRO A 92 -6.85 -9.78 12.40
CA PRO A 92 -5.88 -9.16 13.29
C PRO A 92 -5.51 -10.02 14.51
N SER A 93 -6.38 -10.92 14.96
CA SER A 93 -6.13 -11.74 16.15
C SER A 93 -4.95 -12.70 15.99
N ILE A 94 -4.54 -13.04 14.76
CA ILE A 94 -3.37 -13.91 14.53
C ILE A 94 -2.06 -13.23 14.92
N TYR A 95 -2.06 -11.89 15.01
CA TYR A 95 -0.92 -11.09 15.40
C TYR A 95 -0.90 -10.81 16.92
N ASP A 96 -1.90 -11.25 17.68
CA ASP A 96 -1.96 -11.01 19.14
C ASP A 96 -0.75 -11.59 19.89
N GLN A 97 -0.15 -12.65 19.35
CA GLN A 97 1.09 -13.25 19.86
C GLN A 97 2.27 -12.26 19.92
N TYR A 98 2.25 -11.22 19.08
CA TYR A 98 3.31 -10.22 19.02
C TYR A 98 3.08 -9.02 19.95
N LYS A 99 1.89 -8.87 20.55
CA LYS A 99 1.54 -7.72 21.42
C LYS A 99 2.47 -7.54 22.63
N ALA A 100 3.17 -8.59 23.04
CA ALA A 100 4.14 -8.53 24.14
C ALA A 100 5.49 -7.93 23.71
N ALA A 101 5.79 -7.85 22.41
CA ALA A 101 7.00 -7.22 21.92
C ALA A 101 6.96 -5.71 22.20
N LYS A 102 8.11 -5.15 22.59
CA LYS A 102 8.27 -3.70 22.67
C LYS A 102 8.24 -3.14 21.25
N ASN A 103 7.65 -1.96 21.07
CA ASN A 103 7.62 -1.24 19.80
C ASN A 103 6.87 -1.93 18.64
N ILE A 104 5.75 -2.60 18.92
CA ILE A 104 4.84 -3.07 17.86
C ILE A 104 3.42 -2.53 18.06
N VAL A 105 2.79 -2.13 16.96
CA VAL A 105 1.38 -1.73 16.90
C VAL A 105 0.69 -2.56 15.82
N ILE A 106 -0.47 -3.13 16.14
CA ILE A 106 -1.30 -3.88 15.19
C ILE A 106 -2.55 -3.04 14.90
N TRP A 107 -2.81 -2.80 13.63
CA TRP A 107 -3.98 -2.06 13.18
C TRP A 107 -4.73 -2.78 12.05
N PRO A 108 -6.06 -2.91 12.13
CA PRO A 108 -6.88 -2.54 13.26
C PRO A 108 -6.62 -3.45 14.48
N PRO A 109 -6.96 -3.00 15.70
CA PRO A 109 -6.94 -3.88 16.86
C PRO A 109 -7.88 -5.08 16.63
N ALA A 110 -7.56 -6.22 17.25
CA ALA A 110 -8.36 -7.45 17.25
C ALA A 110 -9.66 -7.31 18.08
N THR A 111 -10.42 -6.24 17.85
CA THR A 111 -11.70 -5.98 18.51
C THR A 111 -12.83 -6.48 17.62
N PRO A 112 -13.71 -7.37 18.11
CA PRO A 112 -14.86 -7.85 17.35
C PRO A 112 -15.71 -6.70 16.82
N GLY A 113 -15.66 -6.49 15.51
CA GLY A 113 -16.37 -5.41 14.86
C GLY A 113 -15.67 -4.05 14.89
N PHE A 114 -14.34 -4.00 14.91
CA PHE A 114 -13.63 -2.77 14.52
C PHE A 114 -14.06 -2.30 13.12
N TRP A 115 -14.32 -3.25 12.22
CA TRP A 115 -14.95 -2.98 10.91
C TRP A 115 -16.48 -2.83 10.99
N LYS A 116 -17.11 -2.69 12.16
CA LYS A 116 -18.57 -2.46 12.28
C LYS A 116 -18.92 -1.01 11.93
N GLY A 117 -18.75 -0.65 10.66
CA GLY A 117 -19.80 0.06 9.94
C GLY A 117 -20.71 -0.99 9.31
N THR A 118 -21.68 -1.50 10.06
CA THR A 118 -22.73 -2.44 9.59
C THR A 118 -22.23 -3.48 8.56
N SER A 119 -21.39 -4.40 9.05
CA SER A 119 -20.92 -5.65 8.43
C SER A 119 -20.23 -5.68 7.07
N ASP A 120 -20.15 -4.62 6.25
CA ASP A 120 -19.40 -4.67 4.98
C ASP A 120 -18.60 -3.40 4.62
N PHE A 121 -18.66 -2.33 5.42
CA PHE A 121 -18.03 -1.04 5.07
C PHE A 121 -16.93 -0.62 6.06
N PRO A 122 -15.79 -0.08 5.57
CA PRO A 122 -14.78 0.50 6.44
C PRO A 122 -15.32 1.76 7.15
N PRO A 123 -14.73 2.17 8.29
CA PRO A 123 -15.05 3.43 8.94
C PRO A 123 -14.96 4.63 7.99
N LEU A 124 -15.77 5.67 8.21
CA LEU A 124 -15.79 6.86 7.34
C LEU A 124 -14.43 7.58 7.25
N ASP A 125 -13.66 7.53 8.33
CA ASP A 125 -12.33 8.13 8.44
C ASP A 125 -11.19 7.19 7.99
N PHE A 126 -11.51 6.00 7.46
CA PHE A 126 -10.52 4.99 7.08
C PHE A 126 -9.43 5.53 6.15
N LEU A 127 -9.80 6.32 5.12
CA LEU A 127 -8.83 6.90 4.20
C LEU A 127 -7.91 7.92 4.89
N LYS A 128 -8.47 8.71 5.82
CA LYS A 128 -7.70 9.66 6.63
C LYS A 128 -6.71 8.91 7.52
N VAL A 129 -7.15 7.88 8.24
CA VAL A 129 -6.26 7.06 9.08
C VAL A 129 -5.16 6.38 8.25
N LEU A 130 -5.51 5.78 7.11
CA LEU A 130 -4.54 5.14 6.21
C LEU A 130 -3.50 6.16 5.71
N SER A 131 -3.94 7.35 5.36
CA SER A 131 -3.05 8.42 4.92
C SER A 131 -2.11 8.87 6.03
N GLU A 132 -2.61 9.07 7.25
CA GLU A 132 -1.78 9.43 8.41
C GLU A 132 -0.72 8.37 8.68
N MET A 133 -1.09 7.08 8.70
CA MET A 133 -0.13 5.98 8.85
C MET A 133 0.96 6.01 7.78
N MET A 134 0.59 6.28 6.53
CA MET A 134 1.51 6.28 5.41
C MET A 134 2.43 7.51 5.41
N TYR A 135 1.97 8.67 5.87
CA TYR A 135 2.84 9.83 6.09
C TYR A 135 3.76 9.67 7.30
N SER A 136 3.29 8.99 8.34
CA SER A 136 4.07 8.76 9.56
C SER A 136 5.14 7.69 9.40
N CYS A 137 5.01 6.75 8.46
CA CYS A 137 6.03 5.72 8.28
C CYS A 137 7.31 6.26 7.60
N ASP A 138 8.46 5.69 7.95
CA ASP A 138 9.73 5.90 7.26
C ASP A 138 9.87 4.95 6.06
N VAL A 139 9.26 3.76 6.14
CA VAL A 139 9.25 2.76 5.05
C VAL A 139 7.96 1.94 5.08
N CYS A 140 7.44 1.64 3.89
CA CYS A 140 6.31 0.75 3.70
C CYS A 140 6.79 -0.62 3.18
N VAL A 141 6.70 -1.66 4.01
CA VAL A 141 6.89 -3.07 3.63
C VAL A 141 5.54 -3.65 3.24
N GLN A 142 5.44 -4.30 2.10
CA GLN A 142 4.16 -4.82 1.60
C GLN A 142 4.32 -6.11 0.77
N VAL A 143 3.21 -6.79 0.51
CA VAL A 143 3.15 -8.01 -0.30
C VAL A 143 2.21 -7.82 -1.50
N ALA A 144 2.77 -7.71 -2.71
CA ALA A 144 2.05 -7.68 -4.00
C ALA A 144 0.73 -6.86 -4.00
N SER A 145 0.75 -5.70 -3.34
CA SER A 145 -0.41 -4.87 -3.01
C SER A 145 -0.37 -3.53 -3.73
N THR A 146 -1.52 -2.88 -3.85
CA THR A 146 -1.60 -1.49 -4.34
C THR A 146 -0.98 -0.49 -3.37
N MET A 147 -0.68 -0.89 -2.12
CA MET A 147 0.00 -0.07 -1.10
C MET A 147 1.28 0.60 -1.61
N ARG A 148 1.92 0.05 -2.66
CA ARG A 148 3.06 0.72 -3.34
C ARG A 148 2.68 2.09 -3.90
N LEU A 149 1.47 2.23 -4.43
CA LEU A 149 0.97 3.48 -4.99
C LEU A 149 0.70 4.50 -3.88
N ASP A 150 0.09 4.05 -2.78
CA ASP A 150 -0.21 4.87 -1.60
C ASP A 150 1.10 5.40 -0.96
N ALA A 151 2.11 4.53 -0.83
CA ALA A 151 3.44 4.91 -0.35
C ALA A 151 4.18 5.85 -1.32
N ALA A 152 4.12 5.57 -2.63
CA ALA A 152 4.71 6.44 -3.66
C ALA A 152 4.06 7.85 -3.67
N ALA A 153 2.74 7.94 -3.43
CA ALA A 153 2.05 9.23 -3.32
C ALA A 153 2.58 10.06 -2.14
N CYS A 154 2.93 9.39 -1.04
CA CYS A 154 3.54 9.99 0.15
C CYS A 154 5.08 10.11 0.07
N ASN A 155 5.67 9.77 -1.09
CA ASN A 155 7.12 9.70 -1.31
C ASN A 155 7.87 8.85 -0.28
N LYS A 156 7.30 7.70 0.08
CA LYS A 156 7.88 6.75 1.04
C LYS A 156 8.63 5.63 0.32
N PRO A 157 9.80 5.20 0.82
CA PRO A 157 10.43 3.96 0.41
C PRO A 157 9.48 2.77 0.52
N VAL A 158 9.52 1.90 -0.47
CA VAL A 158 8.67 0.71 -0.53
C VAL A 158 9.52 -0.54 -0.67
N ILE A 159 9.28 -1.51 0.21
CA ILE A 159 9.90 -2.83 0.15
C ILE A 159 8.80 -3.86 -0.19
N SER A 160 9.07 -4.69 -1.19
CA SER A 160 8.14 -5.70 -1.68
C SER A 160 8.61 -7.09 -1.31
N ILE A 161 7.88 -7.78 -0.44
CA ILE A 161 8.22 -9.13 -0.03
C ILE A 161 7.94 -10.12 -1.17
N ALA A 162 8.99 -10.76 -1.66
CA ALA A 162 8.94 -11.77 -2.73
C ALA A 162 9.50 -13.14 -2.27
N TYR A 163 9.45 -13.42 -0.97
CA TYR A 163 9.86 -14.69 -0.35
C TYR A 163 8.83 -15.20 0.67
N ASP A 164 8.83 -16.51 0.93
CA ASP A 164 7.78 -17.22 1.67
C ASP A 164 8.12 -17.48 3.16
N GLY A 165 8.97 -16.62 3.74
CA GLY A 165 9.53 -16.85 5.07
C GLY A 165 10.55 -17.99 5.08
N LYS A 166 10.50 -18.82 6.13
CA LYS A 166 11.43 -19.93 6.39
C LYS A 166 11.15 -21.17 5.53
N TYR A 167 9.97 -21.26 4.91
CA TYR A 167 9.59 -22.43 4.14
C TYR A 167 10.04 -22.34 2.67
N LYS A 168 10.57 -23.45 2.14
CA LYS A 168 10.76 -23.61 0.69
C LYS A 168 9.42 -23.98 0.05
N VAL A 169 8.79 -23.00 -0.58
CA VAL A 169 7.49 -23.15 -1.24
C VAL A 169 7.68 -23.26 -2.76
N PRO A 170 7.05 -24.23 -3.45
CA PRO A 170 7.07 -24.28 -4.91
C PRO A 170 6.50 -22.99 -5.52
N TYR A 171 7.04 -22.53 -6.65
CA TYR A 171 6.66 -21.25 -7.27
C TYR A 171 5.14 -21.05 -7.41
N LYS A 172 4.39 -22.10 -7.78
CA LYS A 172 2.92 -22.06 -7.91
C LYS A 172 2.17 -21.69 -6.61
N ARG A 173 2.81 -21.86 -5.46
CA ARG A 173 2.29 -21.50 -4.13
C ARG A 173 3.08 -20.35 -3.48
N SER A 174 4.20 -19.95 -4.08
CA SER A 174 5.06 -18.86 -3.59
C SER A 174 4.41 -17.51 -3.79
N VAL A 175 4.54 -16.62 -2.80
CA VAL A 175 4.14 -15.22 -2.87
C VAL A 175 4.77 -14.49 -4.05
N ARG A 176 5.95 -14.92 -4.48
CA ARG A 176 6.66 -14.38 -5.65
C ARG A 176 5.81 -14.41 -6.92
N ARG A 177 4.93 -15.40 -7.09
CA ARG A 177 4.06 -15.52 -8.27
C ARG A 177 3.07 -14.37 -8.40
N LEU A 178 2.71 -13.72 -7.29
CA LEU A 178 1.72 -12.65 -7.27
C LEU A 178 2.21 -11.44 -8.10
N TYR A 179 3.51 -11.18 -8.10
CA TYR A 179 4.13 -10.12 -8.91
C TYR A 179 4.05 -10.37 -10.42
N CYS A 180 3.72 -11.59 -10.85
CA CYS A 180 3.51 -11.92 -12.27
C CYS A 180 2.04 -11.82 -12.71
N TYR A 181 1.13 -11.41 -11.82
CA TYR A 181 -0.26 -11.17 -12.21
C TYR A 181 -0.35 -9.98 -13.15
N SER A 182 -1.29 -10.05 -14.10
CA SER A 182 -1.46 -9.04 -15.15
C SER A 182 -1.58 -7.62 -14.60
N HIS A 183 -2.29 -7.44 -13.49
CA HIS A 183 -2.46 -6.14 -12.84
C HIS A 183 -1.22 -5.66 -12.07
N GLN A 184 -0.27 -6.54 -11.72
CA GLN A 184 1.00 -6.16 -11.08
C GLN A 184 2.08 -5.77 -12.09
N ILE A 185 2.00 -6.29 -13.33
CA ILE A 185 3.00 -6.03 -14.38
C ILE A 185 3.21 -4.52 -14.61
N PRO A 186 2.17 -3.67 -14.78
CA PRO A 186 2.36 -2.23 -14.93
C PRO A 186 3.08 -1.59 -13.72
N LEU A 187 2.78 -2.04 -12.50
CA LEU A 187 3.41 -1.52 -11.28
C LEU A 187 4.89 -1.87 -11.23
N ASN A 188 5.26 -3.10 -11.59
CA ASN A 188 6.66 -3.53 -11.62
C ASN A 188 7.50 -2.69 -12.61
N PHE A 189 6.91 -2.25 -13.73
CA PHE A 189 7.59 -1.37 -14.69
C PHE A 189 7.86 0.03 -14.14
N LEU A 190 7.08 0.50 -13.16
CA LEU A 190 7.31 1.80 -12.52
C LEU A 190 8.49 1.78 -11.56
N ARG A 191 8.91 0.61 -11.07
CA ARG A 191 10.00 0.44 -10.10
C ARG A 191 9.85 1.35 -8.87
N LEU A 192 8.63 1.43 -8.34
CA LEU A 192 8.31 2.20 -7.12
C LEU A 192 8.81 1.50 -5.85
N ASP A 193 9.18 0.23 -5.96
CA ASP A 193 9.51 -0.65 -4.85
C ASP A 193 10.81 -1.42 -5.06
N TYR A 194 11.41 -1.85 -3.95
CA TYR A 194 12.53 -2.77 -3.90
C TYR A 194 12.02 -4.18 -3.55
N PRO A 195 11.96 -5.11 -4.52
CA PRO A 195 11.62 -6.49 -4.22
C PRO A 195 12.75 -7.17 -3.45
N VAL A 196 12.41 -7.86 -2.37
CA VAL A 196 13.34 -8.65 -1.55
C VAL A 196 12.98 -10.12 -1.62
N PHE A 197 13.99 -10.95 -1.82
CA PHE A 197 13.86 -12.40 -2.06
C PHE A 197 14.36 -13.25 -0.90
N SER A 198 14.81 -12.61 0.18
CA SER A 198 15.14 -13.27 1.44
C SER A 198 15.01 -12.31 2.62
N LYS A 199 15.10 -12.87 3.83
CA LYS A 199 15.16 -12.11 5.09
C LYS A 199 16.39 -11.21 5.14
N GLU A 200 17.54 -11.69 4.67
CA GLU A 200 18.79 -10.93 4.65
C GLU A 200 18.69 -9.72 3.73
N GLU A 201 18.04 -9.87 2.57
CA GLU A 201 17.74 -8.74 1.69
C GLU A 201 16.79 -7.75 2.35
N LEU A 202 15.72 -8.23 3.02
CA LEU A 202 14.82 -7.37 3.79
C LEU A 202 15.58 -6.52 4.82
N PHE A 203 16.44 -7.14 5.63
CA PHE A 203 17.19 -6.44 6.68
C PHE A 203 18.17 -5.44 6.08
N CYS A 204 18.93 -5.83 5.06
CA CYS A 204 19.86 -4.95 4.36
C CYS A 204 19.16 -3.70 3.78
N PHE A 205 17.96 -3.87 3.21
CA PHE A 205 17.19 -2.73 2.72
C PHE A 205 16.61 -1.88 3.84
N LEU A 206 16.14 -2.47 4.93
CA LEU A 206 15.68 -1.73 6.12
C LEU A 206 16.80 -0.87 6.69
N ASP A 207 17.99 -1.43 6.92
CA ASP A 207 19.16 -0.70 7.42
C ASP A 207 19.51 0.49 6.51
N LYS A 208 19.46 0.26 5.19
CA LYS A 208 19.71 1.32 4.20
C LYS A 208 18.70 2.45 4.25
N VAL A 209 17.39 2.14 4.33
CA VAL A 209 16.33 3.17 4.23
C VAL A 209 16.07 3.87 5.56
N LEU A 210 16.40 3.24 6.68
CA LEU A 210 16.24 3.81 8.01
C LEU A 210 17.46 4.62 8.47
N ALA A 211 18.59 4.55 7.77
CA ALA A 211 19.77 5.37 8.02
C ALA A 211 19.45 6.88 7.99
N GLU A 212 20.07 7.65 8.89
CA GLU A 212 19.79 9.09 9.06
C GLU A 212 19.97 9.93 7.80
N ASN A 213 20.89 9.51 6.92
CA ASN A 213 21.23 10.21 5.68
C ASN A 213 20.46 9.68 4.46
N TYR A 214 19.50 8.78 4.64
CA TYR A 214 18.74 8.24 3.53
C TYR A 214 17.78 9.29 2.96
N SER A 215 17.91 9.55 1.66
CA SER A 215 16.97 10.38 0.91
C SER A 215 16.29 9.52 -0.15
N ALA A 216 14.96 9.34 -0.02
CA ALA A 216 14.17 8.65 -1.02
C ALA A 216 14.16 9.45 -2.34
N PRO A 217 14.29 8.80 -3.51
CA PRO A 217 14.05 9.48 -4.78
C PRO A 217 12.58 9.87 -4.89
N ASP A 218 12.28 11.02 -5.51
CA ASP A 218 10.88 11.43 -5.75
C ASP A 218 10.17 10.45 -6.68
N GLN A 219 9.19 9.73 -6.14
CA GLN A 219 8.45 8.70 -6.86
C GLN A 219 7.25 9.24 -7.65
N ARG A 220 6.82 10.48 -7.40
CA ARG A 220 5.60 11.07 -7.98
C ARG A 220 5.63 11.16 -9.51
N PRO A 221 6.76 11.46 -10.18
CA PRO A 221 6.81 11.45 -11.64
C PRO A 221 6.49 10.08 -12.26
N ALA A 222 6.97 8.99 -11.65
CA ALA A 222 6.67 7.63 -12.09
C ALA A 222 5.21 7.26 -11.80
N LEU A 223 4.68 7.69 -10.65
CA LEU A 223 3.31 7.46 -10.22
C LEU A 223 2.27 8.04 -11.19
N ARG A 224 2.56 9.18 -11.86
CA ARG A 224 1.64 9.85 -12.81
C ARG A 224 1.14 8.97 -13.95
N LYS A 225 1.85 7.88 -14.27
CA LYS A 225 1.45 6.91 -15.28
C LYS A 225 0.21 6.10 -14.85
N LEU A 226 0.01 5.91 -13.55
CA LEU A 226 -1.12 5.15 -12.99
C LEU A 226 -2.09 6.02 -12.18
N VAL A 227 -1.64 7.15 -11.63
CA VAL A 227 -2.48 8.10 -10.91
C VAL A 227 -2.44 9.44 -11.65
N HIS A 228 -3.55 9.79 -12.32
CA HIS A 228 -3.57 10.95 -13.23
C HIS A 228 -3.23 12.29 -12.56
N TYR A 229 -3.69 12.50 -11.33
CA TYR A 229 -3.38 13.70 -10.53
C TYR A 229 -2.42 13.37 -9.39
N THR A 230 -1.39 14.20 -9.21
CA THR A 230 -0.53 14.23 -8.01
C THR A 230 -0.83 15.45 -7.13
N GLU A 231 -2.09 15.87 -7.15
CA GLU A 231 -2.69 17.03 -6.47
C GLU A 231 -4.13 16.65 -6.10
N PRO A 232 -4.75 17.26 -5.07
CA PRO A 232 -6.11 16.91 -4.65
C PRO A 232 -7.15 17.52 -5.62
N ARG A 233 -7.32 16.89 -6.79
CA ARG A 233 -8.20 17.36 -7.88
C ARG A 233 -9.12 16.29 -8.45
N SER A 234 -8.94 15.03 -8.04
CA SER A 234 -9.66 13.91 -8.64
C SER A 234 -11.15 13.95 -8.31
N VAL A 235 -11.51 14.33 -7.07
CA VAL A 235 -12.89 14.53 -6.63
C VAL A 235 -13.54 15.66 -7.42
N ASP A 236 -12.91 16.83 -7.47
CA ASP A 236 -13.44 18.00 -8.20
C ASP A 236 -13.66 17.68 -9.68
N SER A 237 -12.69 17.02 -10.31
CA SER A 237 -12.80 16.60 -11.71
C SER A 237 -13.96 15.63 -11.92
N MET A 238 -14.16 14.68 -11.00
CA MET A 238 -15.28 13.74 -11.06
C MET A 238 -16.63 14.43 -10.89
N VAL A 239 -16.75 15.34 -9.92
CA VAL A 239 -17.98 16.11 -9.66
C VAL A 239 -18.33 16.99 -10.87
N GLN A 240 -17.36 17.66 -11.47
CA GLN A 240 -17.57 18.47 -12.68
C GLN A 240 -18.22 17.64 -13.80
N TYR A 241 -17.67 16.47 -14.13
CA TYR A 241 -18.23 15.64 -15.20
C TYR A 241 -19.57 14.99 -14.84
N MET A 242 -19.83 14.74 -13.55
CA MET A 242 -21.16 14.31 -13.10
C MET A 242 -22.19 15.42 -13.31
N GLN A 243 -21.87 16.66 -12.98
CA GLN A 243 -22.75 17.81 -13.21
C GLN A 243 -23.02 18.01 -14.69
N GLU A 244 -21.99 17.97 -15.54
CA GLU A 244 -22.15 18.02 -17.00
C GLU A 244 -23.08 16.93 -17.55
N TRP A 245 -23.15 15.77 -16.88
CA TRP A 245 -24.00 14.67 -17.30
C TRP A 245 -25.44 14.76 -16.78
N LEU A 246 -25.63 15.37 -15.61
CA LEU A 246 -26.94 15.53 -14.98
C LEU A 246 -27.73 16.75 -15.50
N GLY A 247 -27.06 17.77 -16.06
CA GLY A 247 -27.68 18.98 -16.60
C GLY A 247 -28.08 19.97 -15.50
#